data_AF-A0A1B7T9L2-F1
#
_entry.id   AF-A0A1B7T9L2-F1
#
_cell.length_a   1.000
_cell.length_b   1.000
_cell.length_c   1.000
_cell.angle_alpha   90.00
_cell.angle_beta   90.00
_cell.angle_gamma   90.00
#
_symmetry.space_group_name_H-M   'P 1'
#
loop_
_entity.id
_entity.type
_entity.pdbx_description
1 polymer ?
#
loop_
_entity_poly.entity_id
_entity_poly.type
_entity_poly.pdbx_seq_one_letter_code
_entity_poly.pdbx_strand_id
1 'polypeptide(L)'
;MNIYIYFFAKTLKKLSTHASENLSIRRFSTSTHILNSDKKPLFYNFLKKKKNPNKLNTIYIYIYINKMSKQLFRSAKNKVNGYTQSQILVRDCTINNGTDDVPVMELRQLVEFSYDNIEIVPMFDMLDKRLNDKGKYWKHVLKSLIVLEYLVINGSEMCITWCKENIFLVKTLREFIWRDPVTGVDYGDKIRLKARELTSLLLDEARLKRERELAGGNRRGKKNSRGKNSYDDDLQKALDESMRTAREEEERRKNMQQDQDDMNIAMQLSKEEEELKRLQELQRMRQLQLQQQQQQQQNMLFDVYGNPISPEEYQQYLFQQQQQQQQQQQTQ
;
A
#
# COMPACT_ATOMS: atom_id res chain seq x y z
N MET A 1 23.30 -8.75 37.52
CA MET A 1 23.63 -8.23 36.16
C MET A 1 25.02 -8.63 35.65
N ASN A 2 26.07 -8.70 36.48
CA ASN A 2 27.45 -8.99 36.03
C ASN A 2 27.72 -10.44 35.59
N ILE A 3 27.06 -11.44 36.17
CA ILE A 3 27.30 -12.85 35.83
C ILE A 3 26.79 -13.20 34.43
N TYR A 4 25.62 -12.69 34.04
CA TYR A 4 25.04 -12.94 32.71
C TYR A 4 25.87 -12.31 31.58
N ILE A 5 26.46 -11.13 31.80
CA ILE A 5 27.34 -10.47 30.83
C ILE A 5 28.66 -11.26 30.69
N TYR A 6 29.21 -11.75 31.80
CA TYR A 6 30.43 -12.58 31.78
C TYR A 6 30.21 -13.92 31.08
N PHE A 7 29.11 -14.61 31.38
CA PHE A 7 28.74 -15.85 30.69
C PHE A 7 28.47 -15.58 29.21
N PHE A 8 27.74 -14.53 28.86
CA PHE A 8 27.49 -14.16 27.46
C PHE A 8 28.79 -13.88 26.70
N ALA A 9 29.73 -13.12 27.28
CA ALA A 9 31.04 -12.87 26.69
C ALA A 9 31.90 -14.14 26.55
N LYS A 10 31.85 -15.05 27.54
CA LYS A 10 32.57 -16.33 27.52
C LYS A 10 32.01 -17.29 26.48
N THR A 11 30.69 -17.32 26.30
CA THR A 11 30.00 -18.13 25.29
C THR A 11 30.27 -17.57 23.88
N LEU A 12 30.29 -16.25 23.69
CA LEU A 12 30.67 -15.61 22.44
C LEU A 12 32.13 -15.89 22.06
N LYS A 13 33.05 -15.92 23.03
CA LYS A 13 34.45 -16.25 22.80
C LYS A 13 34.62 -17.71 22.36
N LYS A 14 33.88 -18.65 22.98
CA LYS A 14 33.82 -20.07 22.56
C LYS A 14 33.24 -20.28 21.16
N LEU A 15 32.17 -19.55 20.83
CA LEU A 15 31.55 -19.60 19.49
C LEU A 15 32.48 -19.01 18.42
N SER A 16 33.24 -17.97 18.75
CA SER A 16 34.25 -17.39 17.87
C SER A 16 35.42 -18.34 17.62
N THR A 17 35.89 -19.07 18.64
CA THR A 17 37.00 -20.04 18.50
C THR A 17 36.58 -21.29 17.72
N HIS A 18 35.37 -21.81 17.94
CA HIS A 18 34.85 -22.94 17.15
C HIS A 18 34.56 -22.57 15.69
N ALA A 19 34.17 -21.32 15.41
CA ALA A 19 34.00 -20.83 14.05
C ALA A 19 35.36 -20.65 13.33
N SER A 20 36.44 -20.33 14.06
CA SER A 20 37.80 -20.22 13.48
C SER A 20 38.48 -21.57 13.24
N GLU A 21 38.18 -22.61 14.04
CA GLU A 21 38.77 -23.94 13.85
C GLU A 21 38.18 -24.71 12.66
N ASN A 22 36.89 -24.49 12.35
CA ASN A 22 36.22 -25.15 11.21
C ASN A 22 36.38 -24.40 9.87
N LEU A 23 37.02 -23.24 9.88
CA LEU A 23 37.38 -22.51 8.67
C LEU A 23 38.90 -22.34 8.63
N SER A 24 39.57 -23.23 7.90
CA SER A 24 40.94 -23.02 7.41
C SER A 24 41.01 -21.78 6.49
N ILE A 25 40.90 -20.59 7.06
CA ILE A 25 41.22 -19.31 6.44
C ILE A 25 42.43 -18.78 7.21
N ARG A 26 43.60 -19.38 6.93
CA ARG A 26 44.86 -18.71 7.20
C ARG A 26 44.91 -17.46 6.32
N ARG A 27 45.16 -16.31 6.95
CA ARG A 27 45.35 -14.96 6.38
C ARG A 27 44.06 -14.22 5.96
N PHE A 28 43.25 -13.82 6.94
CA PHE A 28 42.68 -12.48 6.92
C PHE A 28 43.06 -11.78 8.22
N SER A 29 44.15 -11.03 8.15
CA SER A 29 44.65 -10.15 9.19
C SER A 29 43.53 -9.21 9.64
N THR A 30 43.20 -9.25 10.94
CA THR A 30 42.94 -8.09 11.81
C THR A 30 42.34 -6.82 11.18
N SER A 31 41.32 -6.93 10.33
CA SER A 31 40.60 -5.76 9.82
C SER A 31 39.10 -5.99 9.92
N THR A 32 38.58 -5.87 11.15
CA THR A 32 37.15 -5.71 11.45
C THR A 32 36.59 -4.37 10.94
N HIS A 33 37.32 -3.65 10.09
CA HIS A 33 37.02 -2.30 9.62
C HIS A 33 36.34 -2.24 8.23
N ILE A 34 36.07 -3.36 7.55
CA ILE A 34 35.76 -3.33 6.10
C ILE A 34 34.26 -3.46 5.73
N LEU A 35 33.32 -3.62 6.67
CA LEU A 35 31.90 -3.68 6.30
C LEU A 35 31.13 -2.40 6.68
N ASN A 36 31.45 -1.32 5.97
CA ASN A 36 30.57 -0.15 5.81
C ASN A 36 29.19 -0.60 5.30
N SER A 37 28.13 0.14 5.66
CA SER A 37 26.72 -0.20 5.40
C SER A 37 26.43 -0.56 3.95
N ASP A 38 27.16 0.04 3.02
CA ASP A 38 26.83 0.02 1.60
C ASP A 38 27.45 -1.19 0.87
N LYS A 39 28.39 -1.91 1.50
CA LYS A 39 29.01 -3.13 0.95
C LYS A 39 28.45 -4.43 1.51
N LYS A 40 27.49 -4.36 2.44
CA LYS A 40 26.78 -5.54 2.96
C LYS A 40 26.11 -6.37 1.85
N PRO A 41 25.45 -5.77 0.84
CA PRO A 41 24.83 -6.53 -0.24
C PRO A 41 25.86 -7.21 -1.16
N LEU A 42 27.01 -6.58 -1.41
CA LEU A 42 28.05 -7.10 -2.30
C LEU A 42 28.81 -8.29 -1.69
N PHE A 43 29.14 -8.21 -0.40
CA PHE A 43 29.77 -9.33 0.32
C PHE A 43 28.77 -10.48 0.55
N TYR A 44 27.50 -10.16 0.83
CA TYR A 44 26.42 -11.13 0.87
C TYR A 44 26.26 -11.88 -0.45
N ASN A 45 26.23 -11.15 -1.58
CA ASN A 45 26.12 -11.73 -2.91
C ASN A 45 27.35 -12.55 -3.30
N PHE A 46 28.56 -12.11 -2.91
CA PHE A 46 29.81 -12.87 -3.08
C PHE A 46 29.76 -14.21 -2.32
N LEU A 47 29.31 -14.20 -1.07
CA LEU A 47 29.16 -15.41 -0.26
C LEU A 47 28.01 -16.30 -0.72
N LYS A 48 26.91 -15.72 -1.20
CA LYS A 48 25.78 -16.46 -1.80
C LYS A 48 26.21 -17.18 -3.09
N LYS A 49 27.13 -16.57 -3.86
CA LYS A 49 27.75 -17.15 -5.06
C LYS A 49 28.65 -18.35 -4.72
N LYS A 50 29.35 -18.33 -3.58
CA LYS A 50 30.03 -19.50 -2.99
C LYS A 50 29.04 -20.31 -2.13
N LYS A 51 28.14 -21.09 -2.75
CA LYS A 51 27.12 -22.00 -2.14
C LYS A 51 27.52 -22.59 -0.76
N ASN A 52 27.45 -21.83 0.32
CA ASN A 52 27.79 -22.31 1.66
C ASN A 52 26.91 -21.61 2.70
N PRO A 53 25.64 -22.03 2.82
CA PRO A 53 24.60 -21.34 3.60
C PRO A 53 24.94 -21.19 5.09
N ASN A 54 25.71 -22.14 5.65
CA ASN A 54 26.14 -22.10 7.05
C ASN A 54 27.05 -20.89 7.34
N LYS A 55 27.96 -20.52 6.43
CA LYS A 55 28.86 -19.38 6.61
C LYS A 55 28.12 -18.04 6.54
N LEU A 56 27.09 -17.94 5.70
CA LEU A 56 26.23 -16.75 5.62
C LEU A 56 25.47 -16.53 6.93
N ASN A 57 24.82 -17.56 7.47
CA ASN A 57 24.06 -17.45 8.71
C ASN A 57 24.95 -17.04 9.90
N THR A 58 26.16 -17.60 10.01
CA THR A 58 27.12 -17.20 11.06
C THR A 58 27.51 -15.73 10.96
N ILE A 59 27.73 -15.21 9.75
CA ILE A 59 28.10 -13.80 9.53
C ILE A 59 26.93 -12.86 9.84
N TYR A 60 25.71 -13.20 9.46
CA TYR A 60 24.51 -12.42 9.82
C TYR A 60 24.31 -12.34 11.32
N ILE A 61 24.40 -13.49 12.01
CA ILE A 61 24.29 -13.57 13.46
C ILE A 61 25.37 -12.71 14.12
N TYR A 62 26.61 -12.78 13.65
CA TYR A 62 27.70 -11.95 14.17
C TYR A 62 27.46 -10.44 13.97
N ILE A 63 27.00 -10.02 12.79
CA ILE A 63 26.69 -8.61 12.51
C ILE A 63 25.54 -8.12 13.38
N TYR A 64 24.50 -8.94 13.55
CA TYR A 64 23.33 -8.61 14.36
C TYR A 64 23.70 -8.47 15.84
N ILE A 65 24.45 -9.43 16.39
CA ILE A 65 24.96 -9.40 17.76
C ILE A 65 25.84 -8.17 17.99
N ASN A 66 26.72 -7.83 17.04
CA ASN A 66 27.56 -6.62 17.15
C ASN A 66 26.77 -5.31 17.07
N LYS A 67 25.69 -5.25 16.28
CA LYS A 67 24.81 -4.08 16.23
C LYS A 67 24.06 -3.93 17.56
N MET A 68 23.51 -5.02 18.08
CA MET A 68 22.77 -5.05 19.35
C MET A 68 23.69 -4.75 20.55
N SER A 69 24.91 -5.28 20.57
CA SER A 69 25.89 -5.02 21.64
C SER A 69 26.33 -3.55 21.67
N LYS A 70 26.52 -2.91 20.51
CA LYS A 70 26.82 -1.47 20.43
C LYS A 70 25.67 -0.60 20.95
N GLN A 71 24.42 -0.99 20.70
CA GLN A 71 23.24 -0.30 21.25
C GLN A 71 23.16 -0.48 22.77
N LEU A 72 23.29 -1.71 23.27
CA LEU A 72 23.27 -2.00 24.71
C LEU A 72 24.42 -1.30 25.47
N PHE A 73 25.62 -1.29 24.90
CA PHE A 73 26.77 -0.59 25.49
C PHE A 73 26.56 0.92 25.54
N ARG A 74 25.88 1.51 24.55
CA ARG A 74 25.48 2.92 24.59
C ARG A 74 24.45 3.18 25.68
N SER A 75 23.41 2.35 25.79
CA SER A 75 22.41 2.48 26.86
C SER A 75 23.04 2.35 28.25
N ALA A 76 23.98 1.41 28.43
CA ALA A 76 24.75 1.29 29.66
C ALA A 76 25.62 2.52 29.93
N LYS A 77 26.32 3.05 28.91
CA LYS A 77 27.11 4.27 29.03
C LYS A 77 26.25 5.50 29.37
N ASN A 78 25.03 5.56 28.87
CA ASN A 78 24.11 6.66 29.20
C ASN A 78 23.72 6.63 30.69
N LYS A 79 23.43 5.44 31.23
CA LYS A 79 23.08 5.26 32.65
C LYS A 79 24.25 5.51 33.60
N VAL A 80 25.46 5.08 33.22
CA VAL A 80 26.67 5.27 34.04
C VAL A 80 27.14 6.72 34.03
N ASN A 81 27.00 7.42 32.90
CA ASN A 81 27.46 8.81 32.77
C ASN A 81 26.44 9.85 33.26
N GLY A 82 25.23 9.44 33.67
CA GLY A 82 24.20 10.37 34.14
C GLY A 82 23.75 11.39 33.10
N TYR A 83 23.70 11.02 31.82
CA TYR A 83 23.23 11.95 30.79
C TYR A 83 21.76 12.31 30.99
N THR A 84 21.43 13.58 30.78
CA THR A 84 20.05 14.07 30.79
C THR A 84 19.27 13.54 29.59
N GLN A 85 17.94 13.68 29.61
CA GLN A 85 17.10 13.17 28.51
C GLN A 85 17.39 13.90 27.20
N SER A 86 17.59 15.21 27.24
CA SER A 86 17.98 15.99 26.06
C SER A 86 19.31 15.52 25.47
N GLN A 87 20.31 15.24 26.32
CA GLN A 87 21.61 14.73 25.88
C GLN A 87 21.52 13.36 25.20
N ILE A 88 20.73 12.45 25.77
CA ILE A 88 20.48 11.13 25.18
C ILE A 88 19.83 11.31 23.81
N LEU A 89 18.80 12.15 23.71
CA LEU A 89 18.10 12.38 22.47
C LEU A 89 19.00 12.99 21.39
N VAL A 90 19.84 13.99 21.72
CA VAL A 90 20.85 14.52 20.80
C VAL A 90 21.79 13.41 20.33
N ARG A 91 22.28 12.57 21.24
CA ARG A 91 23.22 11.48 20.87
C ARG A 91 22.61 10.46 19.91
N ASP A 92 21.30 10.27 19.98
CA ASP A 92 20.56 9.36 19.11
C ASP A 92 20.22 10.02 17.78
N CYS A 93 19.83 11.31 17.78
CA CYS A 93 19.68 12.12 16.57
C CYS A 93 20.97 12.18 15.76
N THR A 94 22.11 12.41 16.42
CA THR A 94 23.40 12.64 15.76
C THR A 94 24.25 11.38 15.66
N ILE A 95 23.64 10.21 15.43
CA ILE A 95 24.38 8.95 15.34
C ILE A 95 25.16 8.84 14.01
N ASN A 96 26.42 8.39 14.05
CA ASN A 96 27.28 8.22 12.85
C ASN A 96 26.90 7.02 11.95
N ASN A 97 25.72 6.44 12.12
CA ASN A 97 25.27 5.31 11.32
C ASN A 97 23.87 5.59 10.76
N GLY A 98 23.48 4.80 9.75
CA GLY A 98 22.18 4.94 9.11
C GLY A 98 22.13 6.08 8.10
N THR A 99 20.93 6.65 7.93
CA THR A 99 20.61 7.73 7.00
C THR A 99 21.38 9.01 7.33
N ASP A 100 21.43 9.94 6.38
CA ASP A 100 22.00 11.26 6.60
C ASP A 100 21.01 12.18 7.34
N ASP A 101 19.72 11.88 7.25
CA ASP A 101 18.63 12.67 7.85
C ASP A 101 18.44 12.39 9.35
N VAL A 102 17.81 13.35 10.02
CA VAL A 102 17.34 13.26 11.41
C VAL A 102 15.80 13.19 11.38
N PRO A 103 15.18 12.19 12.01
CA PRO A 103 13.73 12.06 11.98
C PRO A 103 13.03 13.22 12.73
N VAL A 104 11.92 13.69 12.14
CA VAL A 104 11.25 14.94 12.53
C VAL A 104 10.64 14.87 13.92
N MET A 105 10.26 13.68 14.40
CA MET A 105 9.65 13.52 15.72
C MET A 105 10.64 13.82 16.85
N GLU A 106 11.87 13.36 16.69
CA GLU A 106 12.98 13.59 17.61
C GLU A 106 13.41 15.05 17.59
N LEU A 107 13.42 15.70 16.41
CA LEU A 107 13.64 17.14 16.29
C LEU A 107 12.56 17.95 17.04
N ARG A 108 11.29 17.53 16.98
CA ARG A 108 10.21 18.17 17.74
C ARG A 108 10.39 18.03 19.25
N GLN A 109 10.79 16.84 19.72
CA GLN A 109 11.10 16.62 21.14
C GLN A 109 12.28 17.48 21.62
N LEU A 110 13.34 17.63 20.81
CA LEU A 110 14.44 18.54 21.13
C LEU A 110 13.98 20.01 21.22
N VAL A 111 13.02 20.42 20.40
CA VAL A 111 12.43 21.74 20.53
C VAL A 111 11.68 21.89 21.86
N GLU A 112 10.97 20.89 22.34
CA GLU A 112 10.31 20.95 23.66
C GLU A 112 11.33 21.15 24.79
N PHE A 113 12.43 20.40 24.77
CA PHE A 113 13.53 20.59 25.72
C PHE A 113 14.21 21.96 25.62
N SER A 114 14.14 22.65 24.47
CA SER A 114 14.70 23.99 24.32
C SER A 114 13.97 25.06 25.15
N TYR A 115 12.74 24.80 25.60
CA TYR A 115 12.01 25.71 26.49
C TYR A 115 12.26 25.43 27.98
N ASP A 116 12.98 24.35 28.30
CA ASP A 116 13.39 24.02 29.66
C ASP A 116 14.81 24.55 29.93
N ASN A 117 14.93 25.46 30.89
CA ASN A 117 16.20 26.10 31.25
C ASN A 117 17.24 25.12 31.82
N ILE A 118 16.82 23.98 32.36
CA ILE A 118 17.73 22.97 32.92
C ILE A 118 18.28 22.05 31.81
N GLU A 119 17.43 21.68 30.85
CA GLU A 119 17.80 20.73 29.79
C GLU A 119 18.51 21.39 28.60
N ILE A 120 18.26 22.68 28.34
CA ILE A 120 18.83 23.39 27.18
C ILE A 120 20.37 23.47 27.21
N VAL A 121 20.97 23.70 28.38
CA VAL A 121 22.44 23.82 28.49
C VAL A 121 23.13 22.47 28.23
N PRO A 122 22.75 21.35 28.90
CA PRO A 122 23.27 20.01 28.60
C PRO A 122 23.06 19.59 27.14
N MET A 123 21.94 19.98 26.53
CA MET A 123 21.64 19.72 25.12
C MET A 123 22.67 20.37 24.19
N PHE A 124 22.93 21.67 24.39
CA PHE A 124 23.92 22.41 23.61
C PHE A 124 25.35 21.93 23.87
N ASP A 125 25.70 21.57 25.10
CA ASP A 125 26.99 20.94 25.42
C ASP A 125 27.23 19.65 24.62
N MET A 126 26.17 18.87 24.38
CA MET A 126 26.28 17.67 23.55
C MET A 126 26.39 18.02 22.07
N LEU A 127 25.64 19.01 21.58
CA LEU A 127 25.72 19.47 20.18
C LEU A 127 27.10 20.04 19.86
N ASP A 128 27.67 20.86 20.73
CA ASP A 128 29.02 21.42 20.61
C ASP A 128 30.07 20.32 20.42
N LYS A 129 30.05 19.30 21.29
CA LYS A 129 30.95 18.13 21.16
C LYS A 129 30.84 17.43 19.80
N ARG A 130 29.62 17.35 19.26
CA ARG A 130 29.35 16.70 17.96
C ARG A 130 29.73 17.57 16.76
N LEU A 131 29.63 18.88 16.88
CA LEU A 131 30.05 19.83 15.84
C LEU A 131 31.57 19.87 15.71
N ASN A 132 32.29 19.64 16.81
CA ASN A 132 33.75 19.57 16.85
C ASN A 132 34.34 18.20 16.41
N ASP A 133 33.50 17.22 16.05
CA ASP A 133 33.97 15.95 15.51
C ASP A 133 34.61 16.11 14.12
N LYS A 134 35.54 15.21 13.77
CA LYS A 134 36.34 15.33 12.53
C LYS A 134 36.39 14.03 11.73
N GLY A 135 36.68 14.17 10.44
CA GLY A 135 36.97 13.07 9.53
C GLY A 135 35.83 12.04 9.44
N LYS A 136 36.11 10.77 9.80
CA LYS A 136 35.16 9.65 9.68
C LYS A 136 33.86 9.81 10.48
N TYR A 137 33.78 10.79 11.37
CA TYR A 137 32.59 11.13 12.16
C TYR A 137 31.77 12.29 11.57
N TRP A 138 31.97 12.61 10.29
CA TRP A 138 31.25 13.67 9.57
C TRP A 138 29.72 13.65 9.75
N LYS A 139 29.07 12.49 9.92
CA LYS A 139 27.61 12.46 10.13
C LYS A 139 27.20 13.03 11.49
N HIS A 140 28.08 12.99 12.50
CA HIS A 140 27.83 13.70 13.76
C HIS A 140 27.69 15.20 13.47
N VAL A 141 28.61 15.76 12.70
CA VAL A 141 28.64 17.17 12.32
C VAL A 141 27.44 17.54 11.46
N LEU A 142 27.17 16.79 10.39
CA LEU A 142 26.04 17.05 9.48
C LEU A 142 24.70 17.04 10.23
N LYS A 143 24.46 16.01 11.04
CA LYS A 143 23.19 15.87 11.77
C LYS A 143 23.07 16.91 12.88
N SER A 144 24.16 17.30 13.53
CA SER A 144 24.14 18.42 14.47
C SER A 144 23.78 19.74 13.79
N LEU A 145 24.27 20.01 12.57
CA LEU A 145 23.86 21.20 11.81
C LEU A 145 22.37 21.18 11.48
N ILE A 146 21.81 20.03 11.10
CA ILE A 146 20.37 19.86 10.85
C ILE A 146 19.57 20.14 12.13
N VAL A 147 20.01 19.60 13.28
CA VAL A 147 19.37 19.84 14.57
C VAL A 147 19.42 21.33 14.92
N LEU A 148 20.58 21.99 14.79
CA LEU A 148 20.73 23.41 15.06
C LEU A 148 19.84 24.28 14.16
N GLU A 149 19.82 24.03 12.85
CA GLU A 149 18.96 24.75 11.90
C GLU A 149 17.49 24.66 12.33
N TYR A 150 17.03 23.46 12.67
CA TYR A 150 15.66 23.25 13.13
C TYR A 150 15.37 23.96 14.47
N LEU A 151 16.29 23.91 15.43
CA LEU A 151 16.17 24.59 16.73
C LEU A 151 16.19 26.12 16.59
N VAL A 152 16.99 26.68 15.69
CA VAL A 152 17.02 28.14 15.44
C VAL A 152 15.71 28.63 14.85
N ILE A 153 15.03 27.84 14.03
CA ILE A 153 13.75 28.21 13.41
C ILE A 153 12.55 27.91 14.35
N ASN A 154 12.62 26.84 15.13
CA ASN A 154 11.45 26.33 15.87
C ASN A 154 11.59 26.38 17.40
N GLY A 155 12.80 26.43 17.92
CA GLY A 155 13.14 26.39 19.34
C GLY A 155 12.88 27.71 20.07
N SER A 156 13.28 27.76 21.34
CA SER A 156 13.28 28.98 22.14
C SER A 156 14.25 30.04 21.60
N GLU A 157 14.09 31.30 22.00
CA GLU A 157 15.01 32.38 21.62
C GLU A 157 16.45 32.12 22.12
N MET A 158 16.60 31.37 23.21
CA MET A 158 17.90 30.94 23.73
C MET A 158 18.70 30.12 22.72
N CYS A 159 18.03 29.39 21.80
CA CYS A 159 18.73 28.70 20.72
C CYS A 159 19.43 29.66 19.76
N ILE A 160 18.79 30.81 19.47
CA ILE A 160 19.36 31.84 18.60
C ILE A 160 20.54 32.50 19.30
N THR A 161 20.36 32.88 20.57
CA THR A 161 21.40 33.50 21.38
C THR A 161 22.65 32.62 21.42
N TRP A 162 22.50 31.33 21.77
CA TRP A 162 23.61 30.39 21.80
C TRP A 162 24.29 30.24 20.44
N CYS A 163 23.53 30.14 19.35
CA CYS A 163 24.10 30.03 18.00
C CYS A 163 24.83 31.31 17.55
N LYS A 164 24.37 32.49 17.94
CA LYS A 164 25.03 33.76 17.63
C LYS A 164 26.33 33.92 18.43
N GLU A 165 26.31 33.58 19.71
CA GLU A 165 27.51 33.59 20.57
C GLU A 165 28.57 32.59 20.09
N ASN A 166 28.14 31.42 19.63
CA ASN A 166 29.01 30.34 19.17
C ASN A 166 29.10 30.24 17.64
N ILE A 167 28.87 31.36 16.92
CA ILE A 167 28.79 31.36 15.45
C ILE A 167 30.06 30.86 14.77
N PHE A 168 31.22 30.97 15.44
CA PHE A 168 32.50 30.44 14.95
C PHE A 168 32.46 28.93 14.73
N LEU A 169 31.77 28.17 15.59
CA LEU A 169 31.61 26.72 15.45
C LEU A 169 30.95 26.38 14.10
N VAL A 170 29.94 27.15 13.69
CA VAL A 170 29.25 26.94 12.41
C VAL A 170 30.09 27.48 11.24
N LYS A 171 30.73 28.65 11.40
CA LYS A 171 31.52 29.30 10.35
C LYS A 171 32.70 28.45 9.88
N THR A 172 33.39 27.75 10.79
CA THR A 172 34.52 26.88 10.45
C THR A 172 34.10 25.66 9.63
N LEU A 173 32.87 25.17 9.83
CA LEU A 173 32.33 24.02 9.08
C LEU A 173 32.05 24.33 7.60
N ARG A 174 32.07 25.61 7.19
CA ARG A 174 31.98 26.02 5.78
C ARG A 174 33.16 25.55 4.94
N GLU A 175 34.28 25.21 5.58
CA GLU A 175 35.48 24.66 4.95
C GLU A 175 35.71 23.19 5.35
N PHE A 176 34.69 22.51 5.87
CA PHE A 176 34.82 21.11 6.28
C PHE A 176 35.13 20.22 5.07
N ILE A 177 36.19 19.40 5.20
CA ILE A 177 36.62 18.46 4.16
C ILE A 177 36.64 17.06 4.75
N TRP A 178 35.86 16.16 4.14
CA TRP A 178 36.03 14.73 4.34
C TRP A 178 35.65 13.99 3.05
N ARG A 179 36.68 13.46 2.39
CA ARG A 179 36.54 12.57 1.24
C ARG A 179 36.65 11.14 1.73
N ASP A 180 35.71 10.29 1.35
CA ASP A 180 35.79 8.87 1.67
C ASP A 180 37.00 8.27 0.93
N PRO A 181 37.99 7.69 1.66
CA PRO A 181 39.17 7.10 1.06
C PRO A 181 38.88 5.95 0.09
N VAL A 182 37.70 5.33 0.20
CA VAL A 182 37.35 4.14 -0.60
C VAL A 182 36.57 4.51 -1.85
N THR A 183 35.54 5.34 -1.71
CA THR A 183 34.67 5.71 -2.84
C THR A 183 35.14 6.99 -3.53
N GLY A 184 35.99 7.79 -2.88
CA GLY A 184 36.40 9.10 -3.36
C GLY A 184 35.32 10.18 -3.27
N VAL A 185 34.14 9.85 -2.72
CA VAL A 185 33.01 10.78 -2.58
C VAL A 185 33.34 11.84 -1.52
N ASP A 186 33.11 13.11 -1.85
CA ASP A 186 33.21 14.22 -0.89
C ASP A 186 31.90 14.36 -0.12
N TYR A 187 31.89 13.83 1.10
CA TYR A 187 30.75 13.97 2.00
C TYR A 187 30.83 15.27 2.84
N GLY A 188 31.95 15.99 2.77
CA GLY A 188 32.07 17.32 3.35
C GLY A 188 31.20 18.35 2.63
N ASP A 189 30.85 18.12 1.37
CA ASP A 189 30.08 19.07 0.56
C ASP A 189 28.72 19.42 1.17
N LYS A 190 27.98 18.40 1.65
CA LYS A 190 26.70 18.59 2.34
C LYS A 190 26.84 19.43 3.62
N ILE A 191 27.93 19.21 4.36
CA ILE A 191 28.23 19.95 5.61
C ILE A 191 28.53 21.41 5.27
N ARG A 192 29.35 21.67 4.26
CA ARG A 192 29.68 23.04 3.83
C ARG A 192 28.46 23.79 3.32
N LEU A 193 27.57 23.13 2.57
CA LEU A 193 26.30 23.71 2.14
C LEU A 193 25.46 24.12 3.34
N LYS A 194 25.20 23.18 4.27
CA LYS A 194 24.37 23.46 5.45
C LYS A 194 24.97 24.49 6.38
N ALA A 195 26.28 24.49 6.58
CA ALA A 195 26.97 25.49 7.37
C ALA A 195 26.85 26.90 6.75
N ARG A 196 26.92 27.03 5.42
CA ARG A 196 26.71 28.31 4.72
C ARG A 196 25.27 28.81 4.88
N GLU A 197 24.29 27.93 4.68
CA GLU A 197 22.87 28.27 4.82
C GLU A 197 22.54 28.71 6.26
N LEU A 198 22.97 27.96 7.27
CA LEU A 198 22.75 28.30 8.68
C LEU A 198 23.47 29.60 9.07
N THR A 199 24.72 29.79 8.62
CA THR A 199 25.43 31.05 8.87
C THR A 199 24.71 32.22 8.23
N SER A 200 24.23 32.08 6.99
CA SER A 200 23.47 33.12 6.30
C SER A 200 22.16 33.43 7.02
N LEU A 201 21.47 32.43 7.54
CA LEU A 201 20.23 32.60 8.31
C LEU A 201 20.48 33.35 9.63
N LEU A 202 21.56 33.00 10.36
CA LEU A 202 21.89 33.63 11.64
C LEU A 202 22.32 35.10 11.52
N LEU A 203 22.90 35.49 10.38
CA LEU A 203 23.36 36.85 10.10
C LEU A 203 22.23 37.77 9.61
N ASP A 204 21.18 37.22 9.00
CA ASP A 204 20.01 37.98 8.53
C ASP A 204 18.85 37.88 9.53
N GLU A 205 18.80 38.84 10.46
CA GLU A 205 17.78 38.87 11.51
C GLU A 205 16.35 39.02 10.97
N ALA A 206 16.17 39.77 9.89
CA ALA A 206 14.86 40.00 9.29
C ALA A 206 14.33 38.72 8.63
N ARG A 207 15.20 37.98 7.93
CA ARG A 207 14.86 36.65 7.40
C ARG A 207 14.58 35.66 8.51
N LEU A 208 15.45 35.57 9.53
CA LEU A 208 15.27 34.64 10.64
C LEU A 208 13.94 34.88 11.37
N LYS A 209 13.61 36.15 11.65
CA LYS A 209 12.33 36.51 12.27
C LYS A 209 11.13 36.03 11.45
N ARG A 210 11.13 36.26 10.13
CA ARG A 210 10.07 35.79 9.23
C ARG A 210 9.94 34.26 9.22
N GLU A 211 11.05 33.53 9.12
CA GLU A 211 11.03 32.06 9.13
C GLU A 211 10.48 31.51 10.46
N ARG A 212 10.83 32.13 11.59
CA ARG A 212 10.29 31.78 12.92
C ARG A 212 8.81 32.12 13.07
N GLU A 213 8.36 33.25 12.54
CA GLU A 213 6.94 33.63 12.53
C GLU A 213 6.09 32.63 11.73
N LEU A 214 6.58 32.20 10.57
CA LEU A 214 5.94 31.17 9.75
C LEU A 214 5.90 29.82 10.47
N ALA A 215 7.01 29.39 11.08
CA ALA A 215 7.10 28.14 11.84
C ALA A 215 6.22 28.17 13.11
N GLY A 216 6.18 29.30 13.80
CA GLY A 216 5.37 29.55 14.99
C GLY A 216 3.88 29.69 14.68
N GLY A 217 3.52 30.25 13.52
CA GLY A 217 2.15 30.32 13.01
C GLY A 217 1.52 28.94 12.85
N ASN A 218 2.27 27.98 12.31
CA ASN A 218 1.84 26.57 12.22
C ASN A 218 1.65 25.90 13.61
N ARG A 219 2.32 26.39 14.66
CA ARG A 219 2.15 25.89 16.05
C ARG A 219 0.99 26.56 16.78
N ARG A 220 0.81 27.87 16.58
CA ARG A 220 -0.32 28.64 17.15
C ARG A 220 -1.65 28.24 16.51
N GLY A 221 -1.66 27.96 15.21
CA GLY A 221 -2.79 27.33 14.53
C GLY A 221 -3.19 26.03 15.23
N LYS A 222 -2.22 25.16 15.55
CA LYS A 222 -2.49 23.86 16.18
C LYS A 222 -2.98 23.92 17.64
N LYS A 223 -2.69 24.99 18.39
CA LYS A 223 -3.27 25.22 19.73
C LYS A 223 -4.69 25.80 19.67
N ASN A 224 -5.05 26.49 18.59
CA ASN A 224 -6.40 27.04 18.38
C ASN A 224 -7.31 26.13 17.53
N SER A 225 -6.78 25.07 16.90
CA SER A 225 -7.54 24.03 16.17
C SER A 225 -8.25 23.03 17.09
N ARG A 226 -8.97 23.52 18.11
CA ARG A 226 -10.22 22.89 18.55
C ARG A 226 -11.44 23.51 17.88
N GLY A 227 -11.25 24.46 16.96
CA GLY A 227 -12.31 24.95 16.10
C GLY A 227 -11.76 25.51 14.80
N LYS A 228 -12.33 25.05 13.68
CA LYS A 228 -12.22 25.58 12.31
C LYS A 228 -10.95 25.22 11.52
N ASN A 229 -11.03 24.07 10.82
CA ASN A 229 -10.12 23.67 9.75
C ASN A 229 -10.65 24.20 8.40
N SER A 230 -9.87 25.03 7.71
CA SER A 230 -10.16 25.46 6.33
C SER A 230 -9.79 24.40 5.28
N TYR A 231 -9.02 23.37 5.65
CA TYR A 231 -8.67 22.25 4.75
C TYR A 231 -9.63 21.04 4.89
N ASP A 232 -10.48 21.02 5.91
CA ASP A 232 -11.57 20.04 6.02
C ASP A 232 -12.72 20.40 5.06
N ASP A 233 -12.96 21.69 4.79
CA ASP A 233 -14.13 22.11 4.00
C ASP A 233 -14.02 21.63 2.54
N ASP A 234 -12.87 21.83 1.91
CA ASP A 234 -12.65 21.36 0.53
C ASP A 234 -12.62 19.83 0.42
N LEU A 235 -12.07 19.14 1.43
CA LEU A 235 -12.04 17.67 1.47
C LEU A 235 -13.45 17.11 1.71
N GLN A 236 -14.21 17.72 2.61
CA GLN A 236 -15.59 17.34 2.90
C GLN A 236 -16.47 17.55 1.67
N LYS A 237 -16.28 18.67 0.96
CA LYS A 237 -17.01 18.99 -0.27
C LYS A 237 -16.70 17.99 -1.39
N ALA A 238 -15.44 17.58 -1.54
CA ALA A 238 -15.02 16.57 -2.51
C ALA A 238 -15.56 15.16 -2.18
N LEU A 239 -15.63 14.82 -0.89
CA LEU A 239 -16.22 13.57 -0.43
C LEU A 239 -17.74 13.56 -0.64
N ASP A 240 -18.43 14.64 -0.33
CA ASP A 240 -19.88 14.78 -0.54
C ASP A 240 -20.23 14.74 -2.04
N GLU A 241 -19.42 15.36 -2.89
CA GLU A 241 -19.58 15.30 -4.35
C GLU A 241 -19.35 13.88 -4.90
N SER A 242 -18.32 13.19 -4.40
CA SER A 242 -18.06 11.79 -4.77
C SER A 242 -19.19 10.87 -4.31
N MET A 243 -19.71 11.06 -3.10
CA MET A 243 -20.82 10.29 -2.55
C MET A 243 -22.13 10.52 -3.31
N ARG A 244 -22.41 11.77 -3.70
CA ARG A 244 -23.57 12.09 -4.55
C ARG A 244 -23.49 11.42 -5.91
N THR A 245 -22.33 11.53 -6.57
CA THR A 245 -22.13 10.95 -7.89
C THR A 245 -22.26 9.42 -7.86
N ALA A 246 -21.68 8.78 -6.83
CA ALA A 246 -21.80 7.34 -6.64
C ALA A 246 -23.26 6.88 -6.41
N ARG A 247 -24.05 7.66 -5.65
CA ARG A 247 -25.46 7.35 -5.39
C ARG A 247 -26.33 7.49 -6.65
N GLU A 248 -26.14 8.56 -7.42
CA GLU A 248 -26.86 8.79 -8.68
C GLU A 248 -26.54 7.70 -9.73
N GLU A 249 -25.32 7.16 -9.72
CA GLU A 249 -24.95 6.04 -10.60
C GLU A 249 -25.51 4.69 -10.12
N GLU A 250 -25.58 4.46 -8.81
CA GLU A 250 -26.23 3.27 -8.25
C GLU A 250 -27.73 3.25 -8.53
N GLU A 251 -28.41 4.40 -8.41
CA GLU A 251 -29.83 4.53 -8.77
C GLU A 251 -30.06 4.31 -10.27
N ARG A 252 -29.20 4.85 -11.15
CA ARG A 252 -29.27 4.55 -12.59
C ARG A 252 -29.07 3.06 -12.88
N ARG A 253 -28.15 2.41 -12.19
CA ARG A 253 -27.93 0.96 -12.32
C ARG A 253 -29.14 0.15 -11.85
N LYS A 254 -29.76 0.52 -10.72
CA LYS A 254 -30.97 -0.14 -10.22
C LYS A 254 -32.14 0.02 -11.17
N ASN A 255 -32.36 1.22 -11.72
CA ASN A 255 -33.43 1.43 -12.70
C ASN A 255 -33.19 0.63 -13.99
N MET A 256 -31.97 0.61 -14.53
CA MET A 256 -31.66 -0.22 -15.70
C MET A 256 -31.87 -1.71 -15.43
N GLN A 257 -31.52 -2.19 -14.23
CA GLN A 257 -31.75 -3.57 -13.83
C GLN A 257 -33.25 -3.88 -13.77
N GLN A 258 -34.04 -2.97 -13.18
CA GLN A 258 -35.49 -3.11 -13.07
C GLN A 258 -36.18 -3.09 -14.44
N ASP A 259 -35.77 -2.18 -15.34
CA ASP A 259 -36.28 -2.14 -16.71
C ASP A 259 -35.96 -3.44 -17.48
N GLN A 260 -34.76 -4.00 -17.27
CA GLN A 260 -34.34 -5.26 -17.88
C GLN A 260 -35.17 -6.44 -17.36
N ASP A 261 -35.45 -6.47 -16.05
CA ASP A 261 -36.24 -7.51 -15.41
C ASP A 261 -37.71 -7.43 -15.85
N ASP A 262 -38.29 -6.23 -15.90
CA ASP A 262 -39.66 -5.98 -16.39
C ASP A 262 -39.79 -6.37 -17.86
N MET A 263 -38.79 -6.07 -18.70
CA MET A 263 -38.77 -6.49 -20.10
C MET A 263 -38.69 -8.02 -20.26
N ASN A 264 -37.93 -8.69 -19.39
CA ASN A 264 -37.83 -10.15 -19.39
C ASN A 264 -39.16 -10.80 -18.98
N ILE A 265 -39.84 -10.25 -17.96
CA ILE A 265 -41.18 -10.70 -17.53
C ILE A 265 -42.19 -10.52 -18.66
N ALA A 266 -42.20 -9.36 -19.33
CA ALA A 266 -43.10 -9.10 -20.46
C ALA A 266 -42.87 -10.06 -21.63
N MET A 267 -41.61 -10.37 -21.95
CA MET A 267 -41.27 -11.33 -22.99
C MET A 267 -41.75 -12.75 -22.66
N GLN A 268 -41.64 -13.17 -21.39
CA GLN A 268 -42.10 -14.47 -20.95
C GLN A 268 -43.63 -14.60 -21.02
N LEU A 269 -44.37 -13.60 -20.52
CA LEU A 269 -45.83 -13.58 -20.57
C LEU A 269 -46.34 -13.62 -22.02
N SER A 270 -45.69 -12.90 -22.94
CA SER A 270 -46.07 -12.94 -24.37
C SER A 270 -45.84 -14.30 -25.01
N LYS A 271 -44.78 -15.03 -24.62
CA LYS A 271 -44.52 -16.40 -25.10
C LYS A 271 -45.56 -17.38 -24.56
N GLU A 272 -45.87 -17.29 -23.26
CA GLU A 272 -46.87 -18.13 -22.62
C GLU A 272 -48.26 -17.90 -23.23
N GLU A 273 -48.64 -16.65 -23.50
CA GLU A 273 -49.89 -16.31 -24.20
C GLU A 273 -49.95 -16.90 -25.62
N GLU A 274 -48.84 -16.79 -26.38
CA GLU A 274 -48.77 -17.35 -27.73
C GLU A 274 -48.89 -18.89 -27.72
N GLU A 275 -48.23 -19.56 -26.78
CA GLU A 275 -48.34 -21.01 -26.59
C GLU A 275 -49.76 -21.44 -26.22
N LEU A 276 -50.41 -20.70 -25.31
CA LEU A 276 -51.79 -20.97 -24.90
C LEU A 276 -52.75 -20.85 -26.08
N LYS A 277 -52.58 -19.81 -26.90
CA LYS A 277 -53.39 -19.56 -28.09
C LYS A 277 -53.19 -20.67 -29.13
N ARG A 278 -51.96 -21.12 -29.37
CA ARG A 278 -51.67 -22.27 -30.24
C ARG A 278 -52.34 -23.54 -29.72
N LEU A 279 -52.29 -23.78 -28.41
CA LEU A 279 -52.91 -24.95 -27.81
C LEU A 279 -54.45 -24.92 -27.96
N GLN A 280 -55.06 -23.75 -27.76
CA GLN A 280 -56.49 -23.54 -27.95
C GLN A 280 -56.90 -23.74 -29.42
N GLU A 281 -56.10 -23.26 -30.37
CA GLU A 281 -56.32 -23.46 -31.80
C GLU A 281 -56.19 -24.94 -32.19
N LEU A 282 -55.20 -25.66 -31.65
CA LEU A 282 -55.05 -27.11 -31.78
C LEU A 282 -56.27 -27.88 -31.24
N GLN A 283 -56.78 -27.50 -30.06
CA GLN A 283 -58.02 -28.09 -29.52
C GLN A 283 -59.21 -27.83 -30.44
N ARG A 284 -59.35 -26.61 -30.96
CA ARG A 284 -60.43 -26.24 -31.87
C ARG A 284 -60.36 -27.02 -33.18
N MET A 285 -59.16 -27.15 -33.76
CA MET A 285 -58.92 -27.99 -34.94
C MET A 285 -59.26 -29.46 -34.67
N ARG A 286 -58.87 -30.01 -33.52
CA ARG A 286 -59.24 -31.37 -33.12
C ARG A 286 -60.75 -31.55 -33.02
N GLN A 287 -61.48 -30.60 -32.42
CA GLN A 287 -62.94 -30.64 -32.35
C GLN A 287 -63.57 -30.60 -33.75
N LEU A 288 -63.11 -29.72 -34.64
CA LEU A 288 -63.59 -29.65 -36.01
C LEU A 288 -63.33 -30.95 -36.78
N GLN A 289 -62.18 -31.59 -36.58
CA GLN A 289 -61.86 -32.87 -37.20
C GLN A 289 -62.76 -34.01 -36.70
N LEU A 290 -63.04 -34.07 -35.39
CA LEU A 290 -64.01 -35.02 -34.82
C LEU A 290 -65.42 -34.79 -35.37
N GLN A 291 -65.82 -33.53 -35.55
CA GLN A 291 -67.12 -33.17 -36.11
C GLN A 291 -67.22 -33.58 -37.59
N GLN A 292 -66.15 -33.43 -38.38
CA GLN A 292 -66.08 -33.94 -39.76
C GLN A 292 -66.11 -35.47 -39.82
N GLN A 293 -65.43 -36.18 -38.91
CA GLN A 293 -65.53 -37.65 -38.83
C GLN A 293 -66.94 -38.14 -38.51
N GLN A 294 -67.67 -37.45 -37.62
CA GLN A 294 -69.07 -37.78 -37.34
C GLN A 294 -69.98 -37.52 -38.56
N GLN A 295 -69.73 -36.46 -39.34
CA GLN A 295 -70.47 -36.22 -40.59
C GLN A 295 -70.15 -37.26 -41.68
N GLN A 296 -68.91 -37.77 -41.76
CA GLN A 296 -68.56 -38.82 -42.72
C GLN A 296 -69.19 -40.18 -42.39
N GLN A 297 -69.52 -40.48 -41.13
CA GLN A 297 -70.29 -41.69 -40.79
C GLN A 297 -71.79 -41.56 -41.07
N GLN A 298 -72.35 -40.35 -41.12
CA GLN A 298 -73.78 -40.13 -41.40
C GLN A 298 -74.14 -40.11 -42.90
N ASN A 299 -73.16 -39.99 -43.81
CA ASN A 299 -73.38 -39.92 -45.26
C ASN A 299 -73.04 -41.23 -46.02
N MET A 300 -72.84 -42.34 -45.32
CA MET A 300 -72.62 -43.65 -45.95
C MET A 300 -73.97 -44.29 -46.28
N LEU A 301 -74.33 -44.31 -47.56
CA LEU A 301 -75.40 -45.15 -48.09
C LEU A 301 -74.89 -46.60 -48.14
N PHE A 302 -75.70 -47.60 -47.82
CA PHE A 302 -75.31 -49.03 -47.86
C PHE A 302 -76.18 -49.81 -48.85
N ASP A 303 -75.59 -50.81 -49.52
CA ASP A 303 -76.29 -51.75 -50.40
C ASP A 303 -77.04 -52.83 -49.57
N VAL A 304 -77.93 -53.61 -50.21
CA VAL A 304 -78.67 -54.76 -49.66
C VAL A 304 -77.77 -55.78 -48.98
N TYR A 305 -76.47 -55.83 -49.33
CA TYR A 305 -75.46 -56.70 -48.72
C TYR A 305 -74.59 -56.02 -47.64
N GLY A 306 -74.90 -54.79 -47.23
CA GLY A 306 -74.26 -54.09 -46.10
C GLY A 306 -72.93 -53.39 -46.42
N ASN A 307 -72.57 -53.24 -47.70
CA ASN A 307 -71.37 -52.53 -48.14
C ASN A 307 -71.67 -51.06 -48.42
N PRO A 308 -70.79 -50.11 -48.05
CA PRO A 308 -71.01 -48.69 -48.32
C PRO A 308 -70.89 -48.39 -49.82
N ILE A 309 -71.87 -47.66 -50.36
CA ILE A 309 -71.99 -47.31 -51.78
C ILE A 309 -71.87 -45.79 -51.96
N SER A 310 -71.19 -45.37 -53.03
CA SER A 310 -71.15 -43.97 -53.44
C SER A 310 -72.49 -43.52 -54.05
N PRO A 311 -72.83 -42.22 -54.01
CA PRO A 311 -74.07 -41.72 -54.62
C PRO A 311 -74.17 -41.99 -56.14
N GLU A 312 -73.04 -42.05 -56.83
CA GLU A 312 -72.96 -42.30 -58.28
C GLU A 312 -73.19 -43.78 -58.62
N GLU A 313 -72.65 -44.70 -57.81
CA GLU A 313 -72.92 -46.14 -57.96
C GLU A 313 -74.38 -46.48 -57.67
N TYR A 314 -75.01 -45.80 -56.71
CA TYR A 314 -76.44 -45.98 -56.42
C TYR A 314 -77.34 -45.62 -57.62
N GLN A 315 -77.00 -44.54 -58.34
CA GLN A 315 -77.68 -44.17 -59.58
C GLN A 315 -77.48 -45.22 -60.69
N GLN A 316 -76.27 -45.74 -60.82
CA GLN A 316 -75.94 -46.73 -61.84
C GLN A 316 -76.62 -48.08 -61.59
N TYR A 317 -76.74 -48.49 -60.33
CA TYR A 317 -77.51 -49.68 -59.94
C TYR A 317 -78.98 -49.56 -60.36
N LEU A 318 -79.61 -48.41 -60.08
CA LEU A 318 -80.99 -48.14 -60.50
C LEU A 318 -81.14 -48.21 -62.04
N PHE A 319 -80.17 -47.68 -62.77
CA PHE A 319 -80.17 -47.70 -64.23
C PHE A 319 -79.98 -49.10 -64.82
N GLN A 320 -79.10 -49.91 -64.23
CA GLN A 320 -78.81 -51.26 -64.71
C GLN A 320 -79.98 -52.22 -64.44
N GLN A 321 -80.67 -52.08 -63.31
CA GLN A 321 -81.88 -52.84 -63.01
C GLN A 321 -82.98 -52.56 -64.04
N GLN A 322 -83.08 -51.32 -64.52
CA GLN A 322 -84.03 -50.93 -65.56
C GLN A 322 -83.68 -51.51 -66.95
N GLN A 323 -82.39 -51.62 -67.29
CA GLN A 323 -81.94 -52.26 -68.54
C GLN A 323 -82.12 -53.78 -68.56
N GLN A 324 -81.88 -54.48 -67.44
CA GLN A 324 -82.08 -55.93 -67.39
C GLN A 324 -83.55 -56.32 -67.61
N GLN A 325 -84.49 -55.52 -67.10
CA GLN A 325 -85.91 -55.74 -67.37
C GLN A 325 -86.26 -55.55 -68.85
N GLN A 326 -85.57 -54.65 -69.56
CA GLN A 326 -85.79 -54.44 -71.00
C GLN A 326 -85.17 -55.55 -71.87
N GLN A 327 -84.01 -56.11 -71.50
CA GLN A 327 -83.38 -57.21 -72.26
C GLN A 327 -84.09 -58.56 -72.07
N GLN A 328 -84.67 -58.85 -70.91
CA GLN A 328 -85.43 -60.10 -70.72
C GLN A 328 -86.73 -60.15 -71.55
N GLN A 329 -87.25 -59.00 -71.98
CA GLN A 329 -88.49 -58.91 -72.76
C GLN A 329 -88.30 -59.07 -74.28
N GLN A 330 -87.07 -59.19 -74.80
CA GLN A 330 -86.80 -59.36 -76.23
C GLN A 330 -86.17 -60.71 -76.62
N THR A 331 -86.15 -61.69 -75.71
CA THR A 331 -85.78 -63.09 -76.04
C THR A 331 -86.99 -64.05 -76.07
N GLN A 332 -88.20 -63.50 -76.29
CA GLN A 332 -89.34 -64.12 -76.99
C GLN A 332 -89.53 -63.40 -78.31
#